data_AF-A0A526VJD9-F1
#
_entry.id   AF-A0A526VJD9-F1
#
_cell.length_a   1.000
_cell.length_b   1.000
_cell.length_c   1.000
_cell.angle_alpha   90.00
_cell.angle_beta   90.00
_cell.angle_gamma   90.00
#
_symmetry.space_group_name_H-M   'P 1'
#
loop_
_entity.id
_entity.type
_entity.pdbx_description
1 polymer ?
#
loop_
_entity_poly.entity_id
_entity_poly.type
_entity_poly.pdbx_seq_one_letter_code
_entity_poly.pdbx_strand_id
1 'polypeptide(L)'
;MPLSESLHSVEMEFRCSNCGLGFVKPGRWFKSAAQHRCSGCHRLTYLTYPKKLALFDRYAKLLITRSGTRDDDGRPPPPLQ
;
A
#
# COMPACT_ATOMS: atom_id res chain seq x y z
N MET A 1 -5.44 -16.37 -8.25
CA MET A 1 -5.95 -15.01 -7.98
C MET A 1 -5.06 -14.00 -8.67
N PRO A 2 -5.47 -13.39 -9.80
CA PRO A 2 -4.64 -12.39 -10.45
C PRO A 2 -4.40 -11.18 -9.52
N LEU A 3 -3.20 -10.60 -9.59
CA LEU A 3 -2.91 -9.34 -8.90
C LEU A 3 -3.72 -8.23 -9.58
N SER A 4 -4.50 -7.48 -8.79
CA SER A 4 -5.45 -6.49 -9.30
C SER A 4 -4.75 -5.39 -10.10
N GLU A 5 -5.20 -5.15 -11.33
CA GLU A 5 -4.54 -4.22 -12.25
C GLU A 5 -4.74 -2.75 -11.85
N SER A 6 -5.86 -2.45 -11.19
CA SER A 6 -6.17 -1.12 -10.62
C SER A 6 -5.11 -0.67 -9.61
N LEU A 7 -4.36 -1.61 -9.05
CA LEU A 7 -3.30 -1.36 -8.07
C LEU A 7 -1.92 -1.14 -8.70
N HIS A 8 -1.74 -1.32 -10.01
CA HIS A 8 -0.44 -1.18 -10.67
C HIS A 8 0.16 0.22 -10.56
N SER A 9 -0.69 1.25 -10.57
CA SER A 9 -0.29 2.67 -10.45
C SER A 9 -0.31 3.18 -9.02
N VAL A 10 -0.77 2.37 -8.06
CA VAL A 10 -0.86 2.76 -6.65
C VAL A 10 0.49 2.56 -5.97
N GLU A 11 0.93 3.57 -5.22
CA GLU A 11 2.10 3.47 -4.36
C GLU A 11 1.79 2.59 -3.15
N MET A 12 2.56 1.51 -3.02
CA MET A 12 2.40 0.53 -1.95
C MET A 12 3.64 0.51 -1.07
N GLU A 13 3.41 0.46 0.24
CA GLU A 13 4.44 0.26 1.24
C GLU A 13 4.56 -1.24 1.56
N PHE A 14 5.78 -1.76 1.44
CA PHE A 14 6.13 -3.06 1.98
C PHE A 14 7.14 -2.89 3.11
N ARG A 15 6.87 -3.53 4.26
CA ARG A 15 7.74 -3.48 5.44
C ARG A 15 8.63 -4.70 5.50
N CYS A 16 9.93 -4.47 5.73
CA CYS A 16 10.87 -5.56 5.97
C CYS A 16 10.47 -6.33 7.24
N SER A 17 10.31 -7.65 7.13
CA SER A 17 9.96 -8.51 8.27
C SER A 17 11.04 -8.59 9.36
N ASN A 18 12.27 -8.13 9.06
CA ASN A 18 13.41 -8.22 9.98
C ASN A 18 13.67 -6.91 10.74
N CYS A 19 13.63 -5.76 10.06
CA CYS A 19 13.92 -4.46 10.68
C CYS A 19 12.72 -3.51 10.70
N GLY A 20 11.58 -3.90 10.14
CA GLY A 20 10.38 -3.07 10.07
C GLY A 20 10.45 -1.94 9.05
N LEU A 21 11.61 -1.68 8.43
CA LEU A 21 11.77 -0.58 7.46
C LEU A 21 10.79 -0.75 6.30
N GLY A 22 9.90 0.23 6.15
CA GLY A 22 8.99 0.36 5.02
C GLY A 22 9.72 0.92 3.80
N PHE A 23 9.41 0.39 2.63
CA PHE A 23 9.78 1.01 1.36
C PHE A 23 8.56 1.11 0.45
N VAL A 24 8.50 2.19 -0.31
CA VAL A 24 7.38 2.49 -1.20
C VAL A 24 7.76 2.24 -2.65
N LYS A 25 6.92 1.48 -3.36
CA LYS A 25 7.04 1.24 -4.81
C LYS A 25 5.65 1.13 -5.44
N PRO A 26 5.52 1.41 -6.74
CA PRO A 26 4.24 1.23 -7.42
C PRO A 26 3.86 -0.25 -7.50
N GLY A 27 2.57 -0.59 -7.50
CA GLY A 27 2.11 -1.99 -7.56
C GLY A 27 2.66 -2.77 -8.76
N ARG A 28 2.87 -2.12 -9.92
CA ARG A 28 3.53 -2.74 -11.09
C ARG A 28 4.92 -3.28 -10.79
N TRP A 29 5.64 -2.63 -9.88
CA TRP A 29 6.96 -3.08 -9.42
C TRP A 29 6.84 -4.30 -8.52
N PHE A 30 5.88 -4.32 -7.57
CA PHE A 30 5.63 -5.49 -6.73
C PHE A 30 5.15 -6.72 -7.50
N LYS A 31 4.42 -6.50 -8.61
CA LYS A 31 4.00 -7.57 -9.52
C LYS A 31 5.22 -8.28 -10.13
N SER A 32 6.17 -7.53 -10.69
CA SER A 32 7.32 -8.08 -11.40
C SER A 32 8.51 -8.45 -10.49
N ALA A 33 8.70 -7.79 -9.35
CA ALA A 33 9.84 -8.05 -8.48
C ALA A 33 9.78 -9.44 -7.83
N ALA A 34 10.84 -10.23 -7.96
CA ALA A 34 10.99 -11.52 -7.29
C ALA A 34 11.59 -11.38 -5.88
N GLN A 35 12.50 -10.43 -5.73
CA GLN A 35 13.25 -10.20 -4.50
C GLN A 35 13.62 -8.73 -4.34
N HIS A 36 13.84 -8.33 -3.10
CA HIS A 36 14.24 -6.98 -2.72
C HIS A 36 15.31 -7.06 -1.64
N ARG A 37 16.38 -6.29 -1.79
CA ARG A 37 17.36 -6.11 -0.71
C ARG A 37 16.95 -4.91 0.13
N CYS A 38 16.68 -5.15 1.41
CA CYS A 38 16.29 -4.09 2.35
C CYS A 38 17.44 -3.10 2.54
N SER A 39 17.16 -1.79 2.43
CA SER A 39 18.16 -0.73 2.65
C SER A 39 18.58 -0.57 4.12
N GLY A 40 17.80 -1.10 5.07
CA GLY A 40 18.12 -1.03 6.49
C GLY A 40 19.02 -2.18 6.94
N CYS A 41 18.49 -3.41 6.97
CA CYS A 41 19.24 -4.58 7.44
C CYS A 41 20.00 -5.33 6.33
N HIS A 42 19.99 -4.84 5.09
CA HIS A 42 20.69 -5.41 3.93
C HIS A 42 20.30 -6.85 3.56
N ARG A 43 19.23 -7.37 4.18
CA ARG A 43 18.75 -8.73 3.99
C ARG A 43 17.95 -8.86 2.71
N LEU A 44 18.19 -9.95 1.97
CA LEU A 44 17.42 -10.30 0.79
C LEU A 44 16.05 -10.84 1.22
N THR A 45 14.99 -10.14 0.83
CA THR A 45 13.61 -10.54 1.08
C THR A 45 12.98 -11.02 -0.22
N TYR A 46 12.56 -12.28 -0.24
CA TYR A 46 11.77 -12.82 -1.33
C TYR A 46 10.35 -12.28 -1.26
N LEU A 47 9.93 -11.67 -2.36
CA LEU A 47 8.55 -11.27 -2.60
C LEU A 47 7.83 -12.48 -3.21
N THR A 48 7.60 -13.50 -2.38
CA THR A 48 6.88 -14.70 -2.82
C THR A 48 5.47 -14.34 -3.26
N TYR A 49 4.87 -15.15 -4.13
CA TYR A 49 3.53 -14.89 -4.62
C TYR A 49 2.48 -14.71 -3.49
N PRO A 50 2.48 -15.51 -2.40
CA PRO A 50 1.61 -15.26 -1.26
C PRO A 50 1.81 -13.89 -0.59
N LYS A 51 3.07 -13.42 -0.47
CA LYS A 51 3.36 -12.08 0.07
C LYS A 51 2.82 -10.97 -0.84
N LYS A 52 2.93 -11.15 -2.16
CA LYS A 52 2.35 -10.21 -3.13
C LYS A 52 0.83 -10.17 -3.00
N LEU A 53 0.18 -11.33 -2.90
CA LEU A 53 -1.27 -11.41 -2.71
C LEU A 53 -1.73 -10.69 -1.44
N ALA A 54 -1.07 -10.92 -0.30
CA ALA A 54 -1.40 -10.24 0.95
C ALA A 54 -1.22 -8.72 0.86
N LEU A 55 -0.17 -8.24 0.17
CA LEU A 55 0.04 -6.82 -0.07
C LEU A 55 -1.08 -6.22 -0.94
N PHE A 56 -1.40 -6.86 -2.07
CA PHE A 56 -2.44 -6.37 -2.98
C PHE A 56 -3.83 -6.40 -2.34
N ASP A 57 -4.16 -7.45 -1.57
CA ASP A 57 -5.43 -7.56 -0.85
C ASP A 57 -5.58 -6.44 0.19
N ARG A 58 -4.53 -6.15 0.97
CA ARG A 58 -4.50 -5.03 1.92
C ARG A 58 -4.83 -3.71 1.23
N TYR A 59 -4.20 -3.44 0.10
CA TYR A 59 -4.40 -2.19 -0.64
C TYR A 59 -5.73 -2.14 -1.39
N ALA A 60 -6.24 -3.26 -1.88
CA ALA A 60 -7.57 -3.34 -2.45
C ALA A 60 -8.63 -2.94 -1.42
N LYS A 61 -8.53 -3.46 -0.19
CA LYS A 61 -9.41 -3.08 0.93
C LYS A 61 -9.29 -1.59 1.26
N LEU A 62 -8.08 -1.04 1.30
CA LEU A 62 -7.85 0.38 1.57
C LEU A 62 -8.45 1.30 0.49
N LEU A 63 -8.38 0.91 -0.79
CA LEU A 63 -9.02 1.67 -1.87
C LEU A 63 -10.54 1.67 -1.73
N ILE A 64 -11.14 0.51 -1.40
CA ILE A 64 -12.58 0.42 -1.15
C ILE A 64 -12.97 1.36 0.00
N THR A 65 -12.22 1.35 1.11
CA THR A 65 -12.48 2.23 2.26
C THR A 65 -12.28 3.73 1.95
N ARG A 66 -11.28 4.10 1.12
CA ARG A 66 -11.05 5.52 0.74
C ARG A 66 -12.20 6.14 -0.05
N SER A 67 -13.09 5.34 -0.62
CA SER A 67 -14.31 5.80 -1.29
C SER A 67 -15.36 6.37 -0.33
N GLY A 68 -15.18 6.21 0.98
CA GLY A 68 -16.15 6.58 2.03
C GLY A 68 -15.77 7.74 2.95
N THR A 69 -14.70 8.49 2.65
CA THR A 69 -14.35 9.72 3.40
C THR A 69 -14.27 10.89 2.43
N ARG A 70 -15.46 11.36 2.00
CA ARG A 70 -15.63 12.75 1.60
C ARG A 70 -15.63 13.58 2.88
N ASP A 71 -14.61 14.42 2.98
CA ASP A 71 -14.53 15.68 3.69
C ASP A 71 -15.64 15.98 4.72
N ASP A 72 -15.30 15.83 6.00
CA ASP A 72 -15.80 16.72 7.04
C ASP A 72 -15.08 18.08 6.85
N ASP A 73 -15.55 18.85 5.87
CA ASP A 73 -15.21 20.28 5.76
C ASP A 73 -15.92 20.99 6.90
N GLY A 74 -15.15 21.23 7.97
CA GLY A 74 -15.58 22.00 9.14
C GLY A 74 -15.98 23.42 8.76
N ARG A 75 -17.26 23.59 8.40
CA ARG A 75 -17.89 24.90 8.28
C ARG A 75 -18.43 25.32 9.65
N PRO A 76 -17.87 26.35 10.31
CA PRO A 76 -18.48 26.86 11.54
C PRO A 76 -19.86 27.46 11.21
N PRO A 77 -20.86 27.28 12.09
CA PRO A 77 -22.19 27.86 11.88
C PRO A 77 -22.10 29.40 11.86
N PRO A 78 -22.91 30.09 11.05
CA PRO A 78 -22.98 31.54 11.10
C PRO A 78 -23.52 32.00 12.46
N PRO A 79 -23.05 33.13 13.01
CA PRO A 79 -23.61 33.69 14.23
C PRO A 79 -25.07 34.08 13.97
N LEU A 80 -25.96 33.59 14.84
CA LEU A 80 -27.33 34.07 14.94
C LEU A 80 -27.28 35.52 15.43
N GLN A 81 -27.80 36.44 14.62
CA GLN A 81 -28.15 37.80 15.02
C GLN A 81 -29.66 37.98 14.89
#